data_AF-A0A7V6XJ89-F1
#
_entry.id   AF-A0A7V6XJ89-F1
#
_cell.length_a   1.000
_cell.length_b   1.000
_cell.length_c   1.000
_cell.angle_alpha   90.00
_cell.angle_beta   90.00
_cell.angle_gamma   90.00
#
_symmetry.space_group_name_H-M   'P 1'
#
loop_
_entity.id
_entity.type
_entity.pdbx_description
1 polymer ?
#
loop_
_entity_poly.entity_id
_entity_poly.type
_entity_poly.pdbx_seq_one_letter_code
_entity_poly.pdbx_strand_id
1 'polypeptide(L)'
;MSIQDLIDTASSGDIINIMPGIYNEQLIIDKPLTLLGPEIDDGIAIIDGSGLTDAPTIHISSSNITIDKLTIQNGPTHGIFVGSDLKLQYHV
;
A
#
# COMPACT_ATOMS: atom_id res chain seq x y z
N MET A 1 12.65 -0.28 -8.94
CA MET A 1 12.40 -0.80 -7.59
C MET A 1 11.11 -0.14 -7.14
N SER A 2 10.05 -0.92 -7.15
CA SER A 2 8.71 -0.50 -6.72
C SER A 2 8.60 -0.58 -5.20
N ILE A 3 7.53 -0.02 -4.63
CA ILE A 3 7.25 -0.25 -3.20
C ILE A 3 6.84 -1.72 -2.99
N GLN A 4 6.14 -2.33 -3.95
CA GLN A 4 5.79 -3.74 -3.88
C GLN A 4 7.03 -4.65 -3.82
N ASP A 5 8.08 -4.36 -4.57
CA ASP A 5 9.33 -5.14 -4.53
C ASP A 5 9.95 -5.13 -3.11
N LEU A 6 9.85 -3.99 -2.41
CA LEU A 6 10.33 -3.86 -1.03
C LEU A 6 9.46 -4.66 -0.05
N ILE A 7 8.14 -4.65 -0.24
CA ILE A 7 7.20 -5.46 0.57
C ILE A 7 7.45 -6.95 0.36
N ASP A 8 7.64 -7.37 -0.90
CA ASP A 8 7.84 -8.78 -1.27
C ASP A 8 9.13 -9.32 -0.66
N THR A 9 10.20 -8.52 -0.66
CA THR A 9 11.52 -8.90 -0.13
C THR A 9 11.66 -8.76 1.39
N ALA A 10 10.81 -7.95 2.03
CA ALA A 10 10.82 -7.75 3.48
C ALA A 10 10.42 -9.03 4.25
N SER A 11 11.08 -9.22 5.38
CA SER A 11 10.70 -10.21 6.38
C SER A 11 9.50 -9.73 7.19
N SER A 12 8.74 -10.67 7.75
CA SER A 12 7.61 -10.34 8.63
C SER A 12 8.09 -9.55 9.85
N GLY A 13 7.50 -8.38 10.06
CA GLY A 13 7.80 -7.45 11.15
C GLY A 13 8.79 -6.34 10.79
N ASP A 14 9.33 -6.33 9.57
CA ASP A 14 10.30 -5.33 9.14
C ASP A 14 9.69 -3.91 9.05
N ILE A 15 10.58 -2.92 9.12
CA ILE A 15 10.27 -1.52 8.83
C ILE A 15 10.86 -1.19 7.45
N ILE A 16 9.99 -0.80 6.53
CA ILE A 16 10.33 -0.38 5.17
C ILE A 16 10.25 1.15 5.13
N ASN A 17 11.39 1.80 4.93
CA ASN A 17 11.47 3.26 4.77
C ASN A 17 11.27 3.63 3.30
N ILE A 18 10.28 4.47 3.03
CA ILE A 18 9.95 4.95 1.69
C ILE A 18 10.56 6.33 1.50
N MET A 19 11.37 6.47 0.44
CA MET A 19 11.97 7.74 0.09
C MET A 19 10.91 8.71 -0.46
N PRO A 20 11.15 10.03 -0.41
CA PRO A 20 10.29 11.01 -1.05
C PRO A 20 10.13 10.70 -2.55
N GLY A 21 8.89 10.77 -3.05
CA GLY A 21 8.58 10.42 -4.44
C GLY A 21 7.10 10.22 -4.70
N ILE A 22 6.76 10.09 -5.98
CA ILE A 22 5.41 9.72 -6.44
C ILE A 22 5.50 8.34 -7.07
N TYR A 23 4.69 7.42 -6.55
CA TYR A 23 4.68 6.00 -6.91
C TYR A 23 3.32 5.65 -7.50
N ASN A 24 3.27 5.42 -8.81
CA ASN A 24 2.03 5.03 -9.48
C ASN A 24 1.83 3.51 -9.38
N GLU A 25 1.32 3.07 -8.23
CA GLU A 25 1.27 1.66 -7.84
C GLU A 25 0.00 1.33 -7.05
N GLN A 26 -0.38 0.05 -7.03
CA GLN A 26 -1.31 -0.55 -6.08
C GLN A 26 -0.55 -1.57 -5.25
N LEU A 27 -0.74 -1.55 -3.92
CA LEU A 27 0.03 -2.37 -2.99
C LEU A 27 -0.81 -3.47 -2.38
N ILE A 28 -0.22 -4.66 -2.26
CA ILE A 28 -0.76 -5.79 -1.50
C ILE A 28 0.16 -6.03 -0.30
N ILE A 29 -0.41 -5.95 0.90
CA ILE A 29 0.30 -6.18 2.16
C ILE A 29 -0.34 -7.36 2.88
N ASP A 30 0.34 -8.51 2.81
CA ASP A 30 -0.13 -9.82 3.26
C ASP A 30 0.69 -10.40 4.41
N LYS A 31 1.62 -9.62 4.95
CA LYS A 31 2.46 -9.96 6.09
C LYS A 31 2.57 -8.78 7.07
N PRO A 32 2.82 -9.02 8.37
CA PRO A 32 3.13 -7.94 9.32
C PRO A 32 4.33 -7.13 8.85
N LEU A 33 4.23 -5.79 8.87
CA LEU A 33 5.33 -4.86 8.58
C LEU A 33 4.94 -3.42 8.93
N THR A 34 5.92 -2.51 8.89
CA THR A 34 5.69 -1.07 8.91
C THR A 34 6.13 -0.46 7.60
N LEU A 35 5.24 0.27 6.93
CA LEU A 35 5.54 1.09 5.76
C LEU A 35 5.61 2.56 6.22
N LEU A 36 6.83 3.11 6.26
CA LEU A 36 7.11 4.41 6.86
C LEU A 36 7.59 5.37 5.76
N GLY A 37 6.81 6.42 5.51
CA GLY A 37 7.22 7.54 4.65
C GLY A 37 8.29 8.42 5.30
N PRO A 38 8.81 9.41 4.55
CA PRO A 38 9.88 10.28 5.02
C PRO A 38 9.42 11.17 6.19
N GLU A 39 10.40 11.69 6.95
CA GLU A 39 10.13 12.80 7.86
C GLU A 39 9.64 14.03 7.09
N ILE A 40 8.86 14.90 7.74
CA ILE A 40 8.23 16.06 7.10
C ILE A 40 9.25 16.97 6.40
N ASP A 41 10.44 17.11 6.97
CA ASP A 41 11.51 17.97 6.43
C ASP A 41 12.26 17.33 5.25
N ASP A 42 12.17 16.01 5.08
CA ASP A 42 12.87 15.26 4.04
C ASP A 42 12.05 15.13 2.75
N GLY A 43 10.74 15.41 2.80
CA GLY A 43 9.85 15.44 1.64
C GLY A 43 8.55 14.67 1.87
N ILE A 44 7.91 14.24 0.78
CA ILE A 44 6.63 13.51 0.82
C ILE A 44 6.75 12.28 -0.07
N ALA A 45 6.25 11.14 0.42
CA ALA A 45 6.02 9.94 -0.37
C ALA A 45 4.51 9.81 -0.67
N ILE A 46 4.18 9.70 -1.95
CA ILE A 46 2.82 9.66 -2.48
C ILE A 46 2.62 8.34 -3.22
N ILE A 47 1.65 7.54 -2.77
CA ILE A 47 1.15 6.38 -3.51
C ILE A 47 -0.06 6.86 -4.32
N ASP A 48 0.09 6.90 -5.64
CA ASP A 48 -0.87 7.46 -6.58
C ASP A 48 -1.55 6.35 -7.41
N GLY A 49 -2.84 6.14 -7.19
CA GLY A 49 -3.62 5.11 -7.89
C GLY A 49 -4.18 5.52 -9.26
N SER A 50 -3.79 6.67 -9.81
CA SER A 50 -4.38 7.20 -11.04
C SER A 50 -4.20 6.27 -12.23
N GLY A 51 -5.29 6.01 -12.95
CA GLY A 51 -5.29 5.17 -14.15
C GLY A 51 -5.09 3.68 -13.89
N LEU A 52 -5.07 3.23 -12.62
CA LEU A 52 -4.87 1.83 -12.26
C LEU A 52 -6.19 1.05 -12.23
N THR A 53 -6.08 -0.27 -11.99
CA THR A 53 -7.20 -1.20 -12.04
C THR A 53 -8.23 -0.95 -10.93
N ASP A 54 -9.48 -1.38 -11.14
CA ASP A 54 -10.60 -1.26 -10.18
C ASP A 54 -10.39 -2.11 -8.92
N ALA A 55 -9.44 -1.66 -8.09
CA ALA A 55 -8.96 -2.27 -6.87
C ALA A 55 -8.50 -1.16 -5.89
N PRO A 56 -8.35 -1.46 -4.59
CA PRO A 56 -7.84 -0.50 -3.62
C PRO A 56 -6.43 -0.02 -3.97
N THR A 57 -6.05 1.19 -3.57
CA THR A 57 -4.66 1.65 -3.69
C THR A 57 -3.73 0.85 -2.77
N ILE A 58 -4.20 0.52 -1.56
CA ILE A 58 -3.53 -0.42 -0.65
C ILE A 58 -4.54 -1.46 -0.17
N HIS A 59 -4.24 -2.73 -0.38
CA HIS A 59 -5.01 -3.87 0.14
C HIS A 59 -4.22 -4.57 1.24
N ILE A 60 -4.77 -4.58 2.45
CA ILE A 60 -4.22 -5.26 3.61
C ILE A 60 -5.02 -6.52 3.92
N SER A 61 -4.32 -7.67 3.98
CA SER A 61 -4.90 -8.97 4.32
C SER A 61 -4.29 -9.64 5.56
N SER A 62 -3.28 -9.03 6.18
CA SER A 62 -2.66 -9.49 7.43
C SER A 62 -2.96 -8.56 8.61
N SER A 63 -2.81 -9.06 9.82
CA SER A 63 -2.74 -8.24 11.03
C SER A 63 -1.35 -7.62 11.22
N ASN A 64 -1.25 -6.69 12.18
CA ASN A 64 0.00 -6.05 12.62
C ASN A 64 0.74 -5.31 11.50
N ILE A 65 0.00 -4.48 10.76
CA ILE A 65 0.54 -3.58 9.75
C ILE A 65 0.41 -2.13 10.22
N THR A 66 1.49 -1.37 10.07
CA THR A 66 1.52 0.07 10.31
C THR A 66 1.81 0.77 8.98
N ILE A 67 1.01 1.77 8.64
CA ILE A 67 1.24 2.67 7.51
C ILE A 67 1.32 4.08 8.10
N ASP A 68 2.47 4.74 7.96
CA ASP A 68 2.71 6.05 8.56
C ASP A 68 3.44 6.98 7.58
N LYS A 69 3.17 8.28 7.69
CA LYS A 69 3.79 9.38 6.89
C LYS A 69 3.69 9.22 5.37
N LEU A 70 2.62 8.61 4.88
CA LEU A 70 2.36 8.43 3.46
C LEU A 70 1.12 9.19 3.02
N THR A 71 1.17 9.76 1.82
CA THR A 71 -0.02 10.26 1.11
C THR A 71 -0.53 9.18 0.18
N ILE A 72 -1.84 8.94 0.19
CA ILE A 72 -2.51 7.98 -0.70
C ILE A 72 -3.55 8.76 -1.49
N GLN A 73 -3.46 8.76 -2.82
CA GLN A 73 -4.33 9.60 -3.66
C GLN A 73 -4.74 8.93 -4.96
N ASN A 74 -5.78 9.49 -5.59
CA ASN A 74 -6.22 9.17 -6.96
C ASN A 74 -6.52 7.68 -7.24
N GLY A 75 -6.76 6.88 -6.20
CA GLY A 75 -7.19 5.48 -6.33
C GLY A 75 -8.59 5.37 -6.93
N PRO A 76 -8.85 4.34 -7.76
CA PRO A 76 -10.16 4.17 -8.40
C PRO A 76 -11.26 3.73 -7.41
N THR A 77 -10.88 3.13 -6.27
CA THR A 77 -11.82 2.67 -5.24
C THR A 77 -11.46 3.21 -3.84
N HIS A 78 -11.01 2.34 -2.94
CA HIS A 78 -10.60 2.67 -1.58
C HIS A 78 -9.13 3.09 -1.56
N GLY A 79 -8.78 4.10 -0.75
CA GLY A 79 -7.38 4.40 -0.46
C GLY A 79 -6.70 3.24 0.25
N ILE A 80 -7.31 2.75 1.34
CA ILE A 80 -6.88 1.56 2.08
C ILE A 80 -8.10 0.66 2.30
N PHE A 81 -7.98 -0.61 1.94
CA PHE A 81 -8.95 -1.66 2.24
C PHE A 81 -8.32 -2.73 3.13
N VAL A 82 -8.98 -3.06 4.25
CA VAL A 82 -8.52 -4.08 5.21
C VAL A 82 -9.53 -5.21 5.25
N GLY A 83 -9.10 -6.41 4.86
CA GLY A 83 -9.95 -7.60 4.85
C GLY A 83 -9.66 -8.53 3.67
N SER A 84 -10.41 -9.62 3.57
CA SER A 84 -10.41 -10.47 2.38
C SER A 84 -11.28 -9.83 1.29
N ASP A 85 -10.79 -9.79 0.05
CA ASP A 85 -11.61 -9.41 -1.11
C ASP A 85 -12.53 -10.59 -1.45
N LEU A 86 -13.57 -10.79 -0.64
CA LEU A 86 -14.59 -11.77 -0.93
C LEU A 86 -15.54 -11.19 -1.99
N LYS A 87 -15.10 -11.18 -3.26
CA LYS A 87 -16.04 -11.04 -4.37
C LYS A 87 -16.95 -12.27 -4.33
N LEU A 88 -18.13 -12.12 -3.73
CA LEU A 88 -19.20 -13.11 -3.83
C LEU A 88 -19.49 -13.29 -5.33
N GLN A 89 -18.93 -14.34 -5.93
CA GLN A 89 -19.27 -14.70 -7.30
C GLN A 89 -20.64 -15.34 -7.29
N TYR A 90 -21.68 -14.50 -7.38
CA TYR A 90 -23.01 -14.96 -7.76
C TYR A 90 -22.92 -15.49 -9.20
N HIS A 91 -22.84 -16.80 -9.34
CA HIS A 91 -23.15 -17.46 -10.59
C HIS A 91 -24.67 -17.45 -10.73
N VAL A 92 -25.17 -16.66 -11.69
CA VAL A 92 -26.52 -16.80 -12.25
C VAL A 92 -26.56 -17.92 -13.27
#